data_AF-A0A392R0S5-F1
#
_entry.id   AF-A0A392R0S5-F1
#
_cell.length_a   1.000
_cell.length_b   1.000
_cell.length_c   1.000
_cell.angle_alpha   90.00
_cell.angle_beta   90.00
_cell.angle_gamma   90.00
#
_symmetry.space_group_name_H-M   'P 1'
#
loop_
_entity.id
_entity.type
_entity.pdbx_description
1 polymer ?
#
loop_
_entity_poly.entity_id
_entity_poly.type
_entity_poly.pdbx_seq_one_letter_code
_entity_poly.pdbx_strand_id
1 'polypeptide(L)'
;MEGSSSSYSSIPVVFTKLPIDTNTQKHFSKNVTIEIPYEKLDLVLEQPVDFESLRANGFVVKKLFQDQGWLGYFDILNGPVYTQLVKDFWKRCDIITQEEADKEYNNKVAENPDNNRGKSRTELGLREFTETKIRSGCTGYEVTITQSTIAKLLR
;
A
#
# COMPACT_ATOMS: atom_id res chain seq x y z
N MET A 1 -11.86 -25.99 36.92
CA MET A 1 -12.24 -24.77 36.18
C MET A 1 -11.12 -24.49 35.20
N GLU A 2 -11.22 -25.05 33.99
CA GLU A 2 -10.26 -24.79 32.92
C GLU A 2 -10.74 -23.58 32.13
N GLY A 3 -10.09 -22.44 32.33
CA GLY A 3 -10.34 -21.23 31.58
C GLY A 3 -9.62 -21.30 30.24
N SER A 4 -10.29 -21.86 29.22
CA SER A 4 -9.90 -21.63 27.83
C SER A 4 -10.31 -20.21 27.44
N SER A 5 -9.39 -19.26 27.62
CA SER A 5 -9.52 -17.92 27.05
C SER A 5 -8.71 -17.90 25.76
N SER A 6 -9.36 -18.23 24.65
CA SER A 6 -8.82 -17.96 23.31
C SER A 6 -9.33 -16.61 22.85
N SER A 7 -8.73 -15.55 23.36
CA SER A 7 -8.93 -14.19 22.86
C SER A 7 -8.14 -14.04 21.55
N TYR A 8 -8.73 -14.50 20.45
CA TYR A 8 -8.30 -14.06 19.13
C TYR A 8 -8.61 -12.56 19.03
N SER A 9 -7.56 -11.73 19.12
CA SER A 9 -7.63 -10.32 18.76
C SER A 9 -8.15 -10.24 17.33
N SER A 10 -9.44 -9.95 17.18
CA SER A 10 -10.04 -9.69 15.89
C SER A 10 -9.60 -8.29 15.53
N ILE A 11 -8.53 -8.17 14.73
CA ILE A 11 -8.16 -6.89 14.13
C ILE A 11 -9.44 -6.35 13.47
N PRO A 12 -9.94 -5.17 13.85
CA PRO A 12 -11.16 -4.65 13.27
C PRO A 12 -10.97 -4.55 11.76
N VAL A 13 -11.94 -5.05 11.00
CA VAL A 13 -11.90 -5.01 9.53
C VAL A 13 -12.07 -3.56 9.10
N VAL A 14 -10.95 -2.83 8.96
CA VAL A 14 -10.90 -1.41 8.56
C VAL A 14 -11.46 -1.23 7.15
N PHE A 15 -11.33 -2.24 6.29
CA PHE A 15 -11.64 -2.14 4.86
C PHE A 15 -12.84 -2.99 4.46
N THR A 16 -13.89 -2.35 3.94
CA THR A 16 -15.03 -3.07 3.32
C THR A 16 -14.68 -3.76 2.00
N LYS A 17 -13.61 -3.30 1.34
CA LYS A 17 -13.04 -3.90 0.13
C LYS A 17 -11.52 -3.92 0.30
N LEU A 18 -10.93 -5.11 0.30
CA LEU A 18 -9.50 -5.27 0.49
C LEU A 18 -8.74 -4.70 -0.72
N PRO A 19 -7.61 -3.98 -0.50
CA PRO A 19 -6.77 -3.46 -1.58
C PRO A 19 -6.07 -4.53 -2.41
N ILE A 20 -5.96 -5.76 -1.87
CA ILE A 20 -5.38 -6.93 -2.53
C ILE A 20 -6.42 -8.02 -2.55
N ASP A 21 -6.61 -8.65 -3.72
CA ASP A 21 -7.41 -9.86 -3.86
C ASP A 21 -6.51 -11.08 -4.02
N THR A 22 -6.26 -11.75 -2.90
CA THR A 22 -5.44 -12.97 -2.84
C THR A 22 -6.16 -14.21 -3.33
N ASN A 23 -7.48 -14.14 -3.60
CA ASN A 23 -8.26 -15.27 -4.09
C ASN A 23 -8.15 -15.44 -5.61
N THR A 24 -7.51 -14.48 -6.29
CA THR A 24 -7.30 -14.57 -7.73
C THR A 24 -6.26 -15.64 -8.05
N GLN A 25 -6.62 -16.61 -8.90
CA GLN A 25 -5.67 -17.61 -9.44
C GLN A 25 -4.79 -17.03 -10.58
N LYS A 26 -4.92 -15.73 -10.87
CA LYS A 26 -4.23 -15.07 -11.97
C LYS A 26 -2.96 -14.40 -11.46
N HIS A 27 -1.81 -14.78 -12.02
CA HIS A 27 -0.56 -14.08 -11.75
C HIS A 27 -0.56 -12.72 -12.46
N PHE A 28 -0.52 -11.66 -11.67
CA PHE A 28 -0.43 -10.28 -12.14
C PHE A 28 1.03 -9.83 -12.24
N SER A 29 1.46 -9.52 -13.46
CA SER A 29 2.78 -8.95 -13.73
C SER A 29 2.61 -7.51 -14.19
N LYS A 30 3.29 -6.59 -13.51
CA LYS A 30 3.33 -5.17 -13.86
C LYS A 30 4.76 -4.73 -14.09
N ASN A 31 4.98 -3.89 -15.11
CA ASN A 31 6.29 -3.35 -15.41
C ASN A 31 6.82 -2.47 -14.26
N VAL A 32 8.13 -2.34 -14.20
CA VAL A 32 8.80 -1.42 -13.28
C VAL A 32 8.54 0.00 -13.76
N THR A 33 8.14 0.87 -12.84
CA THR A 33 7.74 2.26 -13.14
C THR A 33 8.76 3.27 -12.62
N ILE A 34 9.63 2.84 -11.70
CA ILE A 34 10.70 3.65 -11.09
C ILE A 34 12.07 3.22 -11.62
N GLU A 35 12.90 4.17 -12.03
CA GLU A 35 14.27 3.93 -12.53
C GLU A 35 15.34 3.82 -11.45
N ILE A 36 14.98 4.05 -10.18
CA ILE A 36 15.88 3.94 -9.03
C ILE A 36 16.29 2.46 -8.83
N PRO A 37 17.60 2.15 -8.75
CA PRO A 37 18.06 0.80 -8.43
C PRO A 37 17.48 0.29 -7.11
N TYR A 38 17.18 -1.00 -7.05
CA TYR A 38 16.51 -1.61 -5.90
C TYR A 38 17.30 -1.46 -4.60
N GLU A 39 18.63 -1.52 -4.72
CA GLU A 39 19.62 -1.43 -3.66
C GLU A 39 19.70 -0.01 -3.09
N LYS A 40 19.24 0.99 -3.84
CA LYS A 40 19.21 2.41 -3.44
C LYS A 40 17.84 2.88 -2.95
N LEU A 41 16.83 2.00 -2.98
CA LEU A 41 15.51 2.32 -2.47
C LEU A 41 15.52 2.11 -0.95
N ASP A 42 15.83 3.16 -0.20
CA ASP A 42 15.84 3.10 1.27
C ASP A 42 14.44 3.33 1.84
N LEU A 43 14.09 2.52 2.84
CA LEU A 43 12.83 2.70 3.59
C LEU A 43 13.14 3.39 4.90
N VAL A 44 12.45 4.50 5.13
CA VAL A 44 12.37 5.12 6.44
C VAL A 44 11.18 4.50 7.15
N LEU A 45 11.47 3.75 8.22
CA LEU A 45 10.45 3.16 9.07
C LEU A 45 10.14 4.16 10.19
N GLU A 46 8.89 4.58 10.30
CA GLU A 46 8.51 5.39 11.46
C GLU A 46 8.56 4.55 12.73
N GLN A 47 9.20 5.09 13.76
CA GLN A 47 9.23 4.51 15.08
C GLN A 47 8.34 5.36 15.98
N PRO A 48 7.29 4.80 16.62
CA PRO A 48 6.45 5.54 17.55
C PRO A 48 7.25 6.15 18.71
N VAL A 49 8.38 5.55 19.07
CA VAL A 49 9.34 6.08 20.03
C VAL A 49 10.75 5.98 19.46
N ASP A 50 11.31 7.12 19.07
CA ASP A 50 12.71 7.24 18.66
C ASP A 50 13.59 7.67 19.85
N PHE A 51 14.17 6.67 20.51
CA PHE A 51 15.09 6.90 21.63
C PHE A 51 16.38 7.62 21.25
N GLU A 52 16.80 7.56 19.98
CA GLU A 52 18.03 8.20 19.51
C GLU A 52 17.81 9.69 19.30
N SER A 53 16.69 10.07 18.67
CA SER A 53 16.26 11.47 18.58
C SER A 53 16.02 12.08 19.96
N LEU A 54 15.37 11.37 20.88
CA LEU A 54 15.18 11.85 22.26
C LEU A 54 16.52 12.12 22.95
N ARG A 55 17.47 11.20 22.83
CA ARG A 55 18.83 11.33 23.39
C ARG A 55 19.57 12.53 22.81
N ALA A 56 19.50 12.74 21.49
CA ALA A 56 20.12 13.88 20.81
C ALA A 56 19.58 15.23 21.29
N ASN A 57 18.33 15.26 21.76
CA ASN A 57 17.66 16.44 22.32
C ASN A 57 17.77 16.55 23.86
N GLY A 58 18.66 15.76 24.49
CA GLY A 58 18.92 15.81 25.94
C GLY A 58 17.99 14.95 26.79
N PHE A 59 17.09 14.17 26.19
CA PHE A 59 16.18 13.26 26.90
C PHE A 59 16.73 11.82 26.91
N VAL A 60 17.46 11.45 27.96
CA VAL A 60 18.03 10.10 28.12
C VAL A 60 17.05 9.16 28.86
N VAL A 61 15.91 8.85 28.22
CA VAL A 61 14.83 8.06 28.84
C VAL A 61 14.90 6.56 28.52
N LYS A 62 15.73 6.13 27.56
CA LYS A 62 15.82 4.72 27.13
C LYS A 62 16.09 3.76 28.29
N LYS A 63 17.01 4.13 29.19
CA LYS A 63 17.39 3.30 30.34
C LYS A 63 16.21 3.07 31.28
N LEU A 64 15.38 4.09 31.51
CA LEU A 64 14.18 4.00 32.36
C LEU A 64 13.22 2.92 31.87
N PHE A 65 12.98 2.85 30.56
CA PHE A 65 12.10 1.84 29.97
C PHE A 65 12.77 0.47 29.86
N GLN A 66 14.09 0.45 29.65
CA GLN A 66 14.87 -0.79 29.64
C GLN A 66 14.86 -1.49 31.00
N ASP A 67 15.06 -0.74 32.08
CA ASP A 67 15.06 -1.27 33.45
C ASP A 67 13.67 -1.81 33.85
N GLN A 68 12.60 -1.29 33.22
CA GLN A 68 11.23 -1.78 33.36
C GLN A 68 10.89 -2.97 32.44
N GLY A 69 11.80 -3.36 31.54
CA GLY A 69 11.59 -4.46 30.58
C GLY A 69 10.68 -4.11 29.40
N TRP A 70 10.46 -2.82 29.10
CA TRP A 70 9.49 -2.38 28.09
C TRP A 70 10.04 -2.33 26.66
N LEU A 71 11.35 -2.56 26.44
CA LEU A 71 11.92 -2.48 25.08
C LEU A 71 11.22 -3.41 24.09
N GLY A 72 10.89 -4.64 24.51
CA GLY A 72 10.14 -5.57 23.66
C GLY A 72 8.74 -5.08 23.29
N TYR A 73 8.09 -4.30 24.15
CA TYR A 73 6.81 -3.67 23.83
C TYR A 73 6.96 -2.62 22.71
N PHE A 74 8.01 -1.79 22.76
CA PHE A 74 8.29 -0.83 21.68
C PHE A 74 8.67 -1.52 20.37
N ASP A 75 9.40 -2.64 20.43
CA ASP A 75 9.68 -3.46 19.24
C ASP A 75 8.39 -4.02 18.63
N ILE A 76 7.45 -4.47 19.46
CA ILE A 76 6.12 -4.92 19.01
C ILE A 76 5.30 -3.75 18.42
N LEU A 77 5.37 -2.55 19.01
CA LEU A 77 4.68 -1.36 18.50
C LEU A 77 5.14 -0.94 17.11
N ASN A 78 6.43 -1.13 16.79
CA ASN A 78 6.94 -0.92 15.43
C ASN A 78 6.34 -1.92 14.42
N GLY A 79 5.93 -3.10 14.90
CA GLY A 79 5.35 -4.16 14.09
C GLY A 79 6.34 -4.78 13.09
N PRO A 80 6.03 -5.94 12.51
CA PRO A 80 6.81 -6.48 11.41
C PRO A 80 6.60 -5.61 10.17
N VAL A 81 7.67 -4.96 9.70
CA VAL A 81 7.65 -4.28 8.39
C VAL A 81 8.25 -5.19 7.33
N TYR A 82 7.41 -5.60 6.38
CA TYR A 82 7.83 -6.37 5.21
C TYR A 82 8.49 -5.45 4.18
N THR A 83 9.73 -5.03 4.45
CA THR A 83 10.48 -4.06 3.63
C THR A 83 10.53 -4.45 2.17
N GLN A 84 10.78 -5.73 1.87
CA GLN A 84 10.77 -6.26 0.50
C GLN A 84 9.43 -6.03 -0.21
N LEU A 85 8.32 -6.32 0.47
CA LEU A 85 6.97 -6.15 -0.08
C LEU A 85 6.66 -4.68 -0.36
N VAL A 86 7.07 -3.78 0.53
CA VAL A 86 6.89 -2.34 0.35
C VAL A 86 7.75 -1.82 -0.81
N LYS A 87 9.00 -2.27 -0.93
CA LYS A 87 9.85 -1.93 -2.09
C LYS A 87 9.24 -2.44 -3.40
N ASP A 88 8.76 -3.67 -3.43
CA ASP A 88 8.13 -4.27 -4.61
C ASP A 88 6.85 -3.53 -5.00
N PHE A 89 6.06 -3.10 -4.00
CA PHE A 89 4.89 -2.25 -4.21
C PHE A 89 5.28 -0.92 -4.87
N TRP A 90 6.24 -0.18 -4.33
CA TRP A 90 6.59 1.13 -4.86
C TRP A 90 7.27 1.05 -6.23
N LYS A 91 8.14 0.06 -6.45
CA LYS A 91 8.87 -0.11 -7.71
C LYS A 91 7.96 -0.30 -8.94
N ARG A 92 6.73 -0.77 -8.73
CA ARG A 92 5.76 -1.09 -9.80
C ARG A 92 4.47 -0.27 -9.68
N CYS A 93 4.44 0.77 -8.85
CA CYS A 93 3.24 1.56 -8.66
C CYS A 93 3.04 2.58 -9.80
N ASP A 94 1.79 2.77 -10.22
CA ASP A 94 1.35 3.94 -10.99
C ASP A 94 0.20 4.62 -10.27
N ILE A 95 0.13 5.94 -10.37
CA ILE A 95 -0.94 6.75 -9.81
C ILE A 95 -1.89 7.09 -10.95
N ILE A 96 -3.03 6.42 -11.01
CA ILE A 96 -4.02 6.69 -12.05
C ILE A 96 -4.90 7.85 -11.59
N THR A 97 -4.76 8.99 -12.26
CA THR A 97 -5.61 10.18 -12.09
C THR A 97 -6.70 10.24 -13.17
N GLN A 98 -7.65 11.17 -13.01
CA GLN A 98 -8.67 11.43 -14.04
C GLN A 98 -8.01 11.82 -15.37
N GLU A 99 -7.01 12.71 -15.33
CA GLU A 99 -6.30 13.18 -16.53
C GLU A 99 -5.59 12.04 -17.27
N GLU A 100 -4.93 11.13 -16.54
CA GLU A 100 -4.29 9.96 -17.14
C GLU A 100 -5.31 8.99 -17.74
N ALA A 101 -6.45 8.78 -17.06
CA ALA A 101 -7.53 7.97 -17.57
C ALA A 101 -8.10 8.58 -18.87
N ASP A 102 -8.34 9.89 -18.90
CA ASP A 102 -8.85 10.59 -20.09
C ASP A 102 -7.84 10.55 -21.23
N LYS A 103 -6.55 10.69 -20.94
CA LYS A 103 -5.47 10.52 -21.92
C LYS A 103 -5.45 9.11 -22.49
N GLU A 104 -5.55 8.08 -21.66
CA GLU A 104 -5.63 6.68 -22.10
C GLU A 104 -6.85 6.45 -23.01
N TYR A 105 -8.01 7.02 -22.65
CA TYR A 105 -9.22 6.95 -23.45
C TYR A 105 -9.03 7.62 -24.82
N ASN A 106 -8.55 8.86 -24.84
CA ASN A 106 -8.33 9.62 -26.06
C ASN A 106 -7.34 8.94 -27.00
N ASN A 107 -6.26 8.36 -26.45
CA ASN A 107 -5.32 7.56 -27.23
C ASN A 107 -6.00 6.35 -27.87
N LYS A 108 -6.85 5.64 -27.12
CA LYS A 108 -7.60 4.48 -27.63
C LYS A 108 -8.61 4.86 -28.72
N VAL A 109 -9.26 6.01 -28.57
CA VAL A 109 -10.14 6.55 -29.62
C VAL A 109 -9.35 6.92 -30.86
N ALA A 110 -8.17 7.54 -30.70
CA ALA A 110 -7.30 7.95 -31.81
C ALA A 110 -6.73 6.77 -32.62
N GLU A 111 -6.54 5.58 -32.01
CA GLU A 111 -6.11 4.37 -32.73
C GLU A 111 -7.09 3.94 -33.84
N ASN A 112 -8.40 4.13 -33.64
CA ASN A 112 -9.42 3.85 -34.64
C ASN A 112 -10.65 4.76 -34.44
N PRO A 113 -10.59 6.02 -34.93
CA PRO A 113 -11.63 7.00 -34.65
C PRO A 113 -13.02 6.60 -35.13
N ASP A 114 -13.11 5.94 -36.29
CA ASP A 114 -14.39 5.57 -36.90
C ASP A 114 -15.14 4.52 -36.08
N ASN A 115 -14.42 3.58 -35.46
CA ASN A 115 -15.02 2.51 -34.67
C ASN A 115 -15.07 2.82 -33.16
N ASN A 116 -14.16 3.65 -32.64
CA ASN A 116 -14.01 3.84 -31.19
C ASN A 116 -14.72 5.08 -30.66
N ARG A 117 -15.06 6.04 -31.52
CA ARG A 117 -15.74 7.27 -31.09
C ARG A 117 -17.12 6.98 -30.49
N GLY A 118 -17.41 7.60 -29.35
CA GLY A 118 -18.70 7.48 -28.65
C GLY A 118 -18.86 6.21 -27.81
N LYS A 119 -17.91 5.27 -27.88
CA LYS A 119 -17.87 4.11 -26.97
C LYS A 119 -17.42 4.53 -25.57
N SER A 120 -17.97 3.87 -24.58
CA SER A 120 -17.54 3.95 -23.18
C SER A 120 -16.17 3.29 -22.97
N ARG A 121 -15.55 3.54 -21.81
CA ARG A 121 -14.25 2.95 -21.45
C ARG A 121 -14.30 1.43 -21.47
N THR A 122 -15.33 0.84 -20.89
CA THR A 122 -15.53 -0.60 -20.83
C THR A 122 -15.73 -1.23 -22.22
N GLU A 123 -16.46 -0.57 -23.11
CA GLU A 123 -16.60 -1.01 -24.51
C GLU A 123 -15.29 -0.94 -25.30
N LEU A 124 -14.38 -0.03 -24.91
CA LEU A 124 -13.03 0.06 -25.46
C LEU A 124 -12.05 -0.92 -24.79
N GLY A 125 -12.51 -1.75 -23.86
CA GLY A 125 -11.68 -2.68 -23.08
C GLY A 125 -10.82 -2.00 -22.02
N LEU A 126 -11.06 -0.71 -21.74
CA LEU A 126 -10.39 0.06 -20.70
C LEU A 126 -11.10 -0.14 -19.37
N ARG A 127 -10.34 -0.06 -18.27
CA ARG A 127 -10.93 -0.12 -16.92
C ARG A 127 -11.72 1.15 -16.63
N GLU A 128 -12.87 0.99 -15.99
CA GLU A 128 -13.62 2.12 -15.44
C GLU A 128 -12.75 2.95 -14.49
N PHE A 129 -12.90 4.27 -14.62
CA PHE A 129 -12.30 5.23 -13.71
C PHE A 129 -13.39 5.75 -12.78
N THR A 130 -13.21 5.55 -11.48
CA THR A 130 -14.17 5.94 -10.46
C THR A 130 -13.60 7.00 -9.52
N GLU A 131 -12.31 6.87 -9.19
CA GLU A 131 -11.57 7.77 -8.32
C GLU A 131 -10.07 7.58 -8.56
N THR A 132 -9.27 8.54 -8.09
CA THR A 132 -7.81 8.45 -8.09
C THR A 132 -7.36 7.24 -7.29
N LYS A 133 -6.46 6.45 -7.89
CA LYS A 133 -6.01 5.18 -7.32
C LYS A 133 -4.56 4.87 -7.64
N ILE A 134 -3.88 4.26 -6.69
CA ILE A 134 -2.58 3.65 -6.89
C ILE A 134 -2.80 2.20 -7.31
N ARG A 135 -2.19 1.81 -8.43
CA ARG A 135 -2.17 0.42 -8.88
C ARG A 135 -0.75 -0.08 -8.84
N SER A 136 -0.53 -1.23 -8.22
CA SER A 136 0.77 -1.90 -8.22
C SER A 136 0.64 -3.40 -8.38
N GLY A 137 1.76 -4.08 -8.60
CA GLY A 137 1.87 -5.53 -8.58
C GLY A 137 2.83 -5.96 -7.48
N CYS A 138 2.36 -6.74 -6.52
CA CYS A 138 3.17 -7.28 -5.44
C CYS A 138 3.15 -8.80 -5.48
N THR A 139 4.31 -9.43 -5.64
CA THR A 139 4.46 -10.89 -5.58
C THR A 139 3.43 -11.67 -6.42
N GLY A 140 3.07 -11.16 -7.60
CA GLY A 140 2.08 -11.78 -8.49
C GLY A 140 0.61 -11.41 -8.22
N TYR A 141 0.32 -10.56 -7.24
CA TYR A 141 -1.01 -10.05 -6.96
C TYR A 141 -1.17 -8.61 -7.43
N GLU A 142 -2.35 -8.28 -7.97
CA GLU A 142 -2.71 -6.90 -8.24
C GLU A 142 -3.10 -6.19 -6.93
N VAL A 143 -2.50 -5.03 -6.70
CA VAL A 143 -2.81 -4.15 -5.58
C VAL A 143 -3.47 -2.89 -6.10
N THR A 144 -4.63 -2.54 -5.55
CA THR A 144 -5.32 -1.28 -5.84
C THR A 144 -5.68 -0.56 -4.55
N ILE A 145 -5.04 0.59 -4.31
CA ILE A 145 -5.35 1.47 -3.19
C ILE A 145 -6.05 2.71 -3.75
N THR A 146 -7.28 2.96 -3.33
CA THR A 146 -8.02 4.14 -3.78
C THR A 146 -8.01 5.25 -2.73
N GLN A 147 -8.40 6.46 -3.11
CA GLN A 147 -8.58 7.55 -2.16
C GLN A 147 -9.54 7.16 -1.02
N SER A 148 -10.64 6.47 -1.36
CA SER A 148 -11.58 5.93 -0.38
C SER A 148 -10.96 4.88 0.56
N THR A 149 -10.00 4.07 0.09
CA THR A 149 -9.23 3.17 0.94
C THR A 149 -8.44 3.95 1.99
N ILE A 150 -7.71 4.98 1.58
CA ILE A 150 -6.91 5.81 2.50
C ILE A 150 -7.82 6.57 3.47
N ALA A 151 -8.92 7.14 2.99
CA ALA A 151 -9.89 7.84 3.83
C ALA A 151 -10.51 6.94 4.90
N LYS A 152 -10.65 5.62 4.66
CA LYS A 152 -11.10 4.66 5.68
C LYS A 152 -10.02 4.35 6.71
N LEU A 153 -8.76 4.33 6.31
CA LEU A 153 -7.63 4.11 7.23
C LEU A 153 -7.41 5.28 8.19
N LEU A 154 -7.71 6.50 7.75
CA LEU A 154 -7.51 7.73 8.53
C LEU A 154 -8.70 8.12 9.43
N ARG A 155 -9.75 7.28 9.49
CA ARG A 155 -10.93 7.49 10.36
C ARG A 155 -10.73 6.82 11.71
#